data_AF-A0A948B2C4-F1
#
_entry.id   AF-A0A948B2C4-F1
#
_cell.length_a   1.000
_cell.length_b   1.000
_cell.length_c   1.000
_cell.angle_alpha   90.00
_cell.angle_beta   90.00
_cell.angle_gamma   90.00
#
_symmetry.space_group_name_H-M   'P 1'
#
loop_
_entity.id
_entity.type
_entity.pdbx_description
1 polymer ?
#
loop_
_entity_poly.entity_id
_entity_poly.type
_entity_poly.pdbx_seq_one_letter_code
_entity_poly.pdbx_strand_id
1 'polypeptide(L)'
;MAPNPRNLVGGLWVPRWIVLLLASAALLYLGLRIVAPPAWIVQRLDSPDGRRSARLLRTRYSARESLVVKAKEGWTWRTLFYSAPLTNDYRVDLGERLSWSEDSRCLFLKLEGRPVWGYDFDVRRRLAPDELTRDPR
;
A
#
# COMPACT_ATOMS: atom_id res chain seq x y z
N MET A 1 50.76 -24.47 -23.00
CA MET A 1 49.56 -24.27 -22.16
C MET A 1 49.29 -22.76 -22.10
N ALA A 2 48.41 -22.25 -22.97
CA ALA A 2 48.22 -20.81 -23.11
C ALA A 2 47.25 -20.27 -22.03
N PRO A 3 47.53 -19.12 -21.40
CA PRO A 3 46.62 -18.51 -20.44
C PRO A 3 45.35 -18.01 -21.16
N ASN A 4 44.20 -18.42 -20.65
CA ASN A 4 42.89 -18.06 -21.16
C ASN A 4 42.61 -16.56 -20.88
N PRO A 5 42.42 -15.70 -21.89
CA PRO A 5 42.23 -14.27 -21.68
C PRO A 5 40.76 -14.01 -21.34
N ARG A 6 40.40 -14.22 -20.07
CA ARG A 6 39.05 -13.93 -19.60
C ARG A 6 39.12 -12.94 -18.45
N ASN A 7 38.77 -11.70 -18.79
CA ASN A 7 38.29 -10.64 -17.89
C ASN A 7 39.36 -9.70 -17.31
N LEU A 8 40.18 -9.09 -18.16
CA LEU A 8 41.01 -7.93 -17.78
C LEU A 8 40.32 -6.64 -18.23
N VAL A 9 39.76 -5.90 -17.26
CA VAL A 9 39.41 -4.48 -17.42
C VAL A 9 40.28 -3.71 -16.43
N GLY A 10 41.27 -2.96 -16.91
CA GLY A 10 42.02 -1.98 -16.13
C GLY A 10 42.89 -2.47 -14.96
N GLY A 11 43.33 -3.73 -14.92
CA GLY A 11 44.27 -4.24 -13.90
C GLY A 11 43.67 -4.61 -12.54
N LEU A 12 42.35 -4.54 -12.37
CA LEU A 12 41.65 -4.98 -11.16
C LEU A 12 41.07 -6.40 -11.36
N TRP A 13 41.53 -7.39 -10.61
CA TRP A 13 40.92 -8.72 -10.62
C TRP A 13 39.58 -8.65 -9.92
N VAL A 14 38.49 -8.70 -10.68
CA VAL A 14 37.14 -8.82 -10.13
C VAL A 14 36.77 -10.31 -10.12
N PRO A 15 36.68 -10.94 -8.94
CA PRO A 15 36.22 -12.31 -8.85
C PRO A 15 34.83 -12.47 -9.48
N ARG A 16 34.63 -13.58 -10.20
CA ARG A 16 33.34 -13.89 -10.85
C ARG A 16 32.15 -13.87 -9.87
N TRP A 17 32.38 -14.22 -8.60
CA TRP A 17 31.33 -14.21 -7.58
C TRP A 17 30.84 -12.79 -7.23
N ILE A 18 31.69 -11.76 -7.35
CA ILE A 18 31.27 -10.36 -7.15
C ILE A 18 30.30 -9.93 -8.26
N VAL A 19 30.60 -10.28 -9.50
CA VAL A 19 29.72 -9.99 -10.64
C VAL A 19 28.36 -10.68 -10.46
N LEU A 20 28.35 -11.95 -10.01
CA LEU A 20 27.13 -12.69 -9.73
C LEU A 20 26.32 -12.07 -8.58
N LEU A 21 26.96 -11.62 -7.50
CA LEU A 21 26.28 -10.93 -6.40
C LEU A 21 25.66 -9.60 -6.86
N LEU A 22 26.39 -8.81 -7.64
CA LEU A 22 25.88 -7.55 -8.18
C LEU A 22 24.70 -7.80 -9.14
N ALA A 23 24.81 -8.78 -10.03
CA ALA A 23 23.72 -9.17 -10.91
C ALA A 23 22.48 -9.65 -10.12
N SER A 24 22.68 -10.46 -9.09
CA SER A 24 21.59 -10.96 -8.24
C SER A 24 20.92 -9.84 -7.45
N ALA A 25 21.71 -8.92 -6.88
CA ALA A 25 21.20 -7.74 -6.19
C ALA A 25 20.42 -6.82 -7.14
N ALA A 26 20.90 -6.63 -8.37
CA ALA A 26 20.20 -5.87 -9.40
C ALA A 26 18.86 -6.53 -9.77
N LEU A 27 18.83 -7.84 -9.97
CA LEU A 27 17.59 -8.59 -10.26
C LEU A 27 16.60 -8.51 -9.08
N LEU A 28 17.07 -8.68 -7.84
CA LEU A 28 16.26 -8.51 -6.63
C LEU A 28 15.69 -7.10 -6.53
N TYR A 29 16.51 -6.07 -6.77
CA TYR A 29 16.08 -4.68 -6.75
C TYR A 29 15.04 -4.37 -7.83
N LEU A 30 15.25 -4.85 -9.06
CA LEU A 30 14.27 -4.75 -10.15
C LEU A 30 12.95 -5.45 -9.79
N GLY A 31 13.02 -6.66 -9.23
CA GLY A 31 11.85 -7.40 -8.77
C GLY A 31 11.07 -6.65 -7.69
N LEU A 32 11.77 -6.15 -6.66
CA LEU A 32 11.17 -5.34 -5.59
C LEU A 32 10.49 -4.08 -6.13
N ARG A 33 11.12 -3.39 -7.08
CA ARG A 33 10.59 -2.15 -7.67
C ARG A 33 9.33 -2.39 -8.51
N ILE A 34 9.19 -3.57 -9.12
CA ILE A 34 7.99 -3.95 -9.88
C ILE A 34 6.84 -4.33 -8.93
N VAL A 35 7.16 -4.99 -7.81
CA VAL A 35 6.14 -5.52 -6.87
C VAL A 35 5.58 -4.44 -5.93
N ALA A 36 6.38 -3.46 -5.53
CA ALA A 36 5.96 -2.40 -4.62
C ALA A 36 5.70 -1.09 -5.38
N PRO A 37 4.44 -0.82 -5.80
CA PRO A 37 4.13 0.45 -6.43
C PRO A 37 4.39 1.61 -5.48
N PRO A 38 4.77 2.79 -6.00
CA PRO A 38 4.87 3.99 -5.20
C PRO A 38 3.52 4.27 -4.53
N ALA A 39 3.53 4.35 -3.21
CA ALA A 39 2.38 4.59 -2.37
C ALA A 39 2.68 5.74 -1.43
N TRP A 40 1.77 6.70 -1.33
CA TRP A 40 1.85 7.79 -0.35
C TRP A 40 0.68 7.69 0.63
N ILE A 41 0.97 7.98 1.91
CA ILE A 41 -0.03 7.96 2.97
C ILE A 41 -0.82 9.27 2.87
N VAL A 42 -2.11 9.17 2.60
CA VAL A 42 -3.04 10.32 2.56
C VAL A 42 -3.47 10.67 3.98
N GLN A 43 -3.86 9.65 4.75
CA GLN A 43 -4.32 9.84 6.12
C GLN A 43 -3.88 8.66 6.98
N ARG A 44 -3.55 8.96 8.23
CA ARG A 44 -3.42 7.97 9.29
C ARG A 44 -4.38 8.33 10.40
N LEU A 45 -5.08 7.35 10.92
CA LEU A 45 -6.06 7.53 11.98
C LEU A 45 -6.00 6.36 12.95
N ASP A 46 -5.86 6.64 14.23
CA ASP A 46 -5.94 5.63 15.28
C ASP A 46 -7.40 5.49 15.75
N SER A 47 -7.80 4.29 16.16
CA SER A 47 -9.14 4.06 16.68
C SER A 47 -9.34 4.79 18.02
N PRO A 48 -10.58 5.16 18.38
CA PRO A 48 -10.87 5.81 19.66
C PRO A 48 -10.35 5.04 20.89
N ASP A 49 -10.39 3.70 20.84
CA ASP A 49 -9.86 2.82 21.89
C ASP A 49 -8.32 2.65 21.85
N GLY A 50 -7.63 3.21 20.85
CA GLY A 50 -6.19 3.14 20.66
C GLY A 50 -5.64 1.77 20.25
N ARG A 51 -6.50 0.75 20.09
CA ARG A 51 -6.06 -0.63 19.82
C ARG A 51 -5.75 -0.89 18.35
N ARG A 52 -6.30 -0.07 17.45
CA ARG A 52 -6.21 -0.24 16.00
C ARG A 52 -5.72 1.05 15.36
N SER A 53 -5.02 0.90 14.24
CA SER A 53 -4.62 2.03 13.41
C SER A 53 -5.04 1.79 11.97
N ALA A 54 -5.64 2.78 11.33
CA ALA A 54 -5.96 2.75 9.91
C ALA A 54 -5.06 3.73 9.14
N ARG A 55 -4.78 3.38 7.89
CA ARG A 55 -4.05 4.20 6.92
C ARG A 55 -4.81 4.18 5.61
N LEU A 56 -5.02 5.36 5.06
CA LEU A 56 -5.42 5.56 3.68
C LEU A 56 -4.16 5.82 2.87
N LEU A 57 -3.94 5.02 1.85
CA LEU A 57 -2.84 5.20 0.91
C LEU A 57 -3.42 5.46 -0.47
N ARG A 58 -2.78 6.38 -1.20
CA ARG A 58 -2.91 6.48 -2.66
C ARG A 58 -1.74 5.76 -3.27
N THR A 59 -2.03 4.87 -4.22
CA THR A 59 -1.05 4.08 -4.96
C THR A 59 -1.17 4.39 -6.43
N ARG A 60 -0.04 4.43 -7.14
CA ARG A 60 -0.03 4.67 -8.58
C ARG A 60 0.47 3.44 -9.32
N TYR A 61 -0.37 2.86 -10.16
CA TYR A 61 -0.02 1.74 -11.03
C TYR A 61 -0.28 2.12 -12.48
N SER A 62 0.75 2.08 -13.33
CA SER A 62 0.65 2.29 -14.78
C SER A 62 -0.22 3.52 -15.17
N ALA A 63 0.13 4.67 -14.59
CA ALA A 63 -0.54 5.96 -14.75
C ALA A 63 -1.93 6.13 -14.11
N ARG A 64 -2.52 5.09 -13.50
CA ARG A 64 -3.81 5.21 -12.78
C ARG A 64 -3.61 5.25 -11.27
N GLU A 65 -4.38 6.10 -10.59
CA GLU A 65 -4.39 6.18 -9.13
C GLU A 65 -5.41 5.20 -8.53
N SER A 66 -5.09 4.63 -7.38
CA SER A 66 -5.98 3.73 -6.64
C SER A 66 -5.85 3.96 -5.14
N LEU A 67 -6.97 3.88 -4.42
CA LEU A 67 -7.05 4.03 -2.99
C LEU A 67 -6.91 2.67 -2.31
N VAL A 68 -6.08 2.62 -1.29
CA VAL A 68 -5.83 1.43 -0.50
C VAL A 68 -6.05 1.76 0.96
N VAL A 69 -6.94 1.02 1.61
CA VAL A 69 -7.13 1.11 3.06
C VAL A 69 -6.39 -0.03 3.71
N LYS A 70 -5.45 0.30 4.58
CA LYS A 70 -4.75 -0.66 5.44
C LYS A 70 -5.13 -0.42 6.88
N ALA A 71 -5.32 -1.50 7.62
CA ALA A 71 -5.51 -1.44 9.06
C ALA A 71 -4.45 -2.29 9.78
N LYS A 72 -4.12 -1.87 10.98
CA LYS A 72 -3.24 -2.56 11.91
C LYS A 72 -4.08 -2.97 13.11
N GLU A 73 -4.05 -4.26 13.40
CA GLU A 73 -4.58 -4.86 14.62
C GLU A 73 -3.46 -5.72 15.21
N GLY A 74 -2.99 -5.38 16.42
CA GLY A 74 -1.77 -5.96 16.98
C GLY A 74 -0.50 -5.46 16.27
N TRP A 75 0.26 -6.36 15.64
CA TRP A 75 1.58 -6.05 15.08
C TRP A 75 1.62 -5.94 13.55
N THR A 76 0.67 -6.57 12.85
CA THR A 76 0.66 -6.67 11.38
C THR A 76 -0.30 -5.68 10.71
N TRP A 77 0.15 -5.08 9.62
CA TRP A 77 -0.71 -4.34 8.70
C TRP A 77 -1.40 -5.30 7.73
N ARG A 78 -2.70 -5.10 7.50
CA ARG A 78 -3.51 -5.84 6.53
C ARG A 78 -4.20 -4.87 5.59
N THR A 79 -4.31 -5.24 4.32
CA THR A 79 -5.09 -4.49 3.34
C THR A 79 -6.55 -4.89 3.46
N LEU A 80 -7.42 -3.93 3.77
CA LEU A 80 -8.87 -4.16 3.91
C LEU A 80 -9.64 -3.77 2.65
N PHE A 81 -9.13 -2.79 1.91
CA PHE A 81 -9.76 -2.30 0.70
C PHE A 81 -8.73 -1.91 -0.35
N TYR A 82 -9.09 -2.19 -1.59
CA TYR A 82 -8.40 -1.73 -2.78
C TYR A 82 -9.47 -1.21 -3.75
N SER A 83 -9.43 0.08 -4.07
CA SER A 83 -10.39 0.66 -5.01
C SER A 83 -10.07 0.23 -6.44
N ALA A 84 -11.09 0.25 -7.31
CA ALA A 84 -10.82 0.28 -8.74
C ALA A 84 -9.94 1.49 -9.09
N PRO A 85 -9.18 1.43 -10.19
CA PRO A 85 -8.43 2.57 -10.67
C PRO A 85 -9.35 3.77 -10.90
N LEU A 86 -9.01 4.90 -10.28
CA LEU A 86 -9.73 6.15 -10.49
C LEU A 86 -9.52 6.56 -11.95
N THR A 87 -10.61 6.80 -12.67
CA THR A 87 -10.63 7.09 -14.11
C THR A 87 -10.15 8.50 -14.44
N ASN A 88 -10.11 9.40 -13.45
CA ASN A 88 -9.72 10.78 -13.64
C ASN A 88 -8.44 11.10 -12.87
N ASP A 89 -7.53 11.84 -13.53
CA ASP A 89 -6.25 12.37 -13.05
C ASP A 89 -6.46 13.48 -11.98
N TYR A 90 -7.33 13.25 -11.00
CA TYR A 90 -7.61 14.23 -9.96
C TYR A 90 -6.46 14.28 -8.95
N ARG A 91 -5.49 15.14 -9.26
CA ARG A 91 -4.54 15.75 -8.31
C ARG A 91 -5.22 16.59 -7.23
N VAL A 92 -6.55 16.65 -7.23
CA VAL A 92 -7.38 17.35 -6.26
C VAL A 92 -7.73 16.37 -5.15
N ASP A 93 -7.63 16.84 -3.92
CA ASP A 93 -8.11 16.14 -2.73
C ASP A 93 -9.61 15.82 -2.94
N LEU A 94 -10.00 14.56 -3.06
CA LEU A 94 -11.41 14.17 -3.31
C LEU A 94 -12.21 14.20 -1.98
N GLY A 95 -11.64 14.82 -0.96
CA GLY A 95 -12.13 14.75 0.41
C GLY A 95 -12.05 13.33 0.95
N GLU A 96 -11.05 12.53 0.54
CA GLU A 96 -10.94 11.16 1.00
C GLU A 96 -10.59 11.12 2.47
N ARG A 97 -11.51 10.61 3.28
CA ARG A 97 -11.33 10.54 4.72
C ARG A 97 -11.71 9.17 5.25
N LEU A 98 -10.81 8.64 6.06
CA LEU A 98 -11.12 7.57 6.99
C LEU A 98 -11.77 8.16 8.24
N SER A 99 -12.76 7.44 8.75
CA SER A 99 -13.38 7.70 10.04
C SER A 99 -13.68 6.38 10.75
N TRP A 100 -13.41 6.34 12.05
CA TRP A 100 -13.85 5.24 12.91
C TRP A 100 -15.26 5.53 13.43
N SER A 101 -16.03 4.48 13.72
CA SER A 101 -17.15 4.60 14.63
C SER A 101 -16.67 4.88 16.05
N GLU A 102 -17.54 5.50 16.86
CA GLU A 102 -17.23 5.83 18.26
C GLU A 102 -16.86 4.59 19.09
N ASP A 103 -17.53 3.47 18.83
CA ASP A 103 -17.27 2.17 19.46
C ASP A 103 -15.99 1.47 18.96
N SER A 104 -15.21 2.10 18.06
CA SER A 104 -13.99 1.55 17.46
C SER A 104 -14.19 0.24 16.68
N ARG A 105 -15.43 -0.15 16.42
CA ARG A 105 -15.79 -1.41 15.77
C ARG A 105 -15.73 -1.33 14.25
N CYS A 106 -16.12 -0.20 13.69
CA CYS A 106 -16.27 -0.01 12.26
C CYS A 106 -15.32 1.07 11.76
N LEU A 107 -14.70 0.80 10.60
CA LEU A 107 -13.92 1.80 9.86
C LEU A 107 -14.65 2.12 8.57
N PHE A 108 -14.81 3.40 8.28
CA PHE A 108 -15.46 3.90 7.08
C PHE A 108 -14.47 4.68 6.22
N LEU A 109 -14.63 4.55 4.91
CA LEU A 109 -13.99 5.41 3.91
C LEU A 109 -15.07 6.31 3.33
N LYS A 110 -14.91 7.61 3.50
CA LYS A 110 -15.74 8.66 2.93
C LYS A 110 -15.03 9.27 1.72
N LEU A 111 -15.76 9.45 0.63
CA LEU A 111 -15.35 10.22 -0.55
C LEU A 111 -16.36 11.36 -0.70
N GLU A 112 -15.89 12.59 -0.85
CA GLU A 112 -16.77 13.77 -0.95
C GLU A 112 -17.82 13.86 0.17
N GLY A 113 -17.43 13.44 1.39
CA GLY A 113 -18.31 13.41 2.56
C GLY A 113 -19.31 12.25 2.61
N ARG A 114 -19.38 11.38 1.59
CA ARG A 114 -20.28 10.21 1.55
C ARG A 114 -19.53 8.91 1.85
N PRO A 115 -20.06 8.02 2.69
CA PRO A 115 -19.44 6.72 2.96
C PRO A 115 -19.58 5.82 1.71
N VAL A 116 -18.45 5.43 1.13
CA VAL A 116 -18.39 4.55 -0.06
C VAL A 116 -17.97 3.12 0.28
N TRP A 117 -17.35 2.94 1.44
CA TRP A 117 -16.88 1.65 1.91
C TRP A 117 -16.80 1.65 3.43
N GLY A 118 -16.94 0.48 4.03
CA GLY A 118 -16.74 0.28 5.46
C GLY A 118 -16.46 -1.17 5.81
N TYR A 119 -15.89 -1.37 6.99
CA TYR A 119 -15.46 -2.67 7.48
C TYR A 119 -15.75 -2.79 8.97
N ASP A 120 -16.41 -3.89 9.34
CA ASP A 120 -16.70 -4.27 10.72
C ASP A 120 -15.59 -5.21 11.21
N PHE A 121 -14.87 -4.82 12.26
CA PHE A 121 -13.77 -5.60 12.82
C PHE A 121 -14.23 -6.74 13.73
N ASP A 122 -15.44 -6.67 14.30
CA ASP A 122 -15.97 -7.75 15.15
C ASP A 122 -16.36 -8.94 14.28
N VAL A 123 -17.11 -8.67 13.20
CA VAL A 123 -17.56 -9.70 12.26
C VAL A 123 -16.51 -9.98 11.17
N ARG A 124 -15.47 -9.14 11.07
CA ARG A 124 -14.38 -9.22 10.09
C ARG A 124 -14.89 -9.28 8.65
N ARG A 125 -15.84 -8.41 8.31
CA ARG A 125 -16.43 -8.34 6.98
C ARG A 125 -16.59 -6.90 6.48
N ARG A 126 -16.68 -6.77 5.17
CA ARG A 126 -17.11 -5.54 4.52
C ARG A 126 -18.58 -5.27 4.87
N LEU A 127 -18.89 -4.01 5.18
CA LEU A 127 -20.25 -3.54 5.40
C LEU A 127 -21.02 -3.49 4.06
N ALA A 128 -22.29 -3.89 4.11
CA ALA A 128 -23.20 -3.78 2.97
C ALA A 128 -23.53 -2.30 2.69
N PRO A 129 -23.93 -1.94 1.46
CA PRO A 129 -24.30 -0.56 1.12
C PRO A 129 -25.33 0.08 2.07
N ASP A 130 -26.32 -0.70 2.51
CA ASP A 130 -27.36 -0.23 3.43
C ASP A 130 -26.82 0.03 4.85
N GLU A 131 -25.74 -0.65 5.24
CA GLU A 131 -25.09 -0.46 6.55
C GLU A 131 -24.19 0.78 6.57
N LEU A 132 -23.78 1.29 5.41
CA LEU A 132 -22.90 2.47 5.29
C LEU A 132 -23.62 3.78 5.63
N THR A 133 -24.94 3.84 5.48
CA THR A 133 -25.73 5.06 5.76
C THR A 133 -26.01 5.26 7.24
N ARG A 134 -25.74 4.26 8.09
CA ARG A 134 -25.68 4.44 9.55
C ARG A 134 -24.37 5.15 9.89
N ASP A 135 -24.29 6.42 9.54
CA ASP A 135 -23.17 7.28 9.92
C ASP A 135 -23.18 7.44 11.44
N PRO A 136 -22.11 7.07 12.17
CA PRO A 136 -21.96 7.44 13.56
C PRO A 136 -21.63 8.93 13.57
N ARG A 137 -22.66 9.77 13.78
CA ARG A 137 -22.43 11.16 14.16
C ARG A 137 -21.83 11.23 15.55
#